data_AF-A0A370FLR8-F1
#
_entry.id   AF-A0A370FLR8-F1
#
_cell.length_a   1.000
_cell.length_b   1.000
_cell.length_c   1.000
_cell.angle_alpha   90.00
_cell.angle_beta   90.00
_cell.angle_gamma   90.00
#
_symmetry.space_group_name_H-M   'P 1'
#
loop_
_entity.id
_entity.type
_entity.pdbx_description
1 polymer ?
#
loop_
_entity_poly.entity_id
_entity_poly.type
_entity_poly.pdbx_seq_one_letter_code
_entity_poly.pdbx_strand_id
1 'polypeptide(L)'
;RPRAEGSDAVPVFVFHPAGGSTVAYEPLLKRLPADTPMFGLERVEGPLEERAKVYAPLLRQMQGDGPYVLYGWSFGGALAYAVAKQLRQDGADVRIVGLIDTVMPGEKVENTPDEIRARWQRYAAFAKKTYNLDAPLPYDKLAAAGSDEEQIGILMDLLKLSGTTIPSGIIEHQRTSWLDNRAVPSTDFETYDGDVVLYMANTYLDDQIALEPAFRTRRPDGGWGEAVQNLEIVHVDCDHIQIVDEPYITKVGADLSKKLAAIAGTQSPRPEPAGSRSAESE
;
A
#
# COMPACT_ATOMS: atom_id res chain seq x y z
N ARG A 1 -2.98 11.36 13.35
CA ARG A 1 -2.85 11.80 14.76
C ARG A 1 -1.43 12.32 14.98
N PRO A 2 -1.23 13.58 15.38
CA PRO A 2 0.11 14.13 15.59
C PRO A 2 0.81 13.46 16.77
N ARG A 3 2.14 13.58 16.82
CA ARG A 3 2.93 13.20 18.01
C ARG A 3 2.77 14.27 19.08
N ALA A 4 2.53 13.87 20.33
CA ALA A 4 2.50 14.79 21.45
C ALA A 4 3.87 15.45 21.67
N GLU A 5 3.89 16.71 22.08
CA GLU A 5 5.12 17.44 22.37
C GLU A 5 5.92 16.73 23.48
N GLY A 6 7.22 16.52 23.26
CA GLY A 6 8.10 15.80 24.19
C GLY A 6 7.90 14.28 24.25
N SER A 7 7.04 13.70 23.41
CA SER A 7 6.88 12.24 23.32
C SER A 7 7.92 11.62 22.39
N ASP A 8 8.44 10.46 22.77
CA ASP A 8 9.29 9.59 21.94
C ASP A 8 8.50 8.43 21.31
N ALA A 9 7.17 8.48 21.32
CA ALA A 9 6.34 7.43 20.75
C ALA A 9 6.61 7.25 19.25
N VAL A 10 6.91 5.99 18.87
CA VAL A 10 7.17 5.61 17.48
C VAL A 10 5.91 5.82 16.64
N PRO A 11 5.98 6.63 15.56
CA PRO A 11 4.84 6.88 14.71
C PRO A 11 4.57 5.70 13.78
N VAL A 12 3.30 5.50 13.43
CA VAL A 12 2.88 4.62 12.34
C VAL A 12 2.65 5.46 11.09
N PHE A 13 3.36 5.15 10.01
CA PHE A 13 3.14 5.78 8.71
C PHE A 13 2.24 4.87 7.87
N VAL A 14 1.15 5.42 7.35
CA VAL A 14 0.19 4.69 6.52
C VAL A 14 0.10 5.27 5.12
N PHE A 15 0.06 4.43 4.09
CA PHE A 15 0.05 4.86 2.69
C PHE A 15 -1.32 4.65 2.06
N HIS A 16 -1.79 5.59 1.24
CA HIS A 16 -3.12 5.52 0.66
C HIS A 16 -3.36 4.22 -0.16
N PRO A 17 -4.58 3.65 -0.13
CA PRO A 17 -4.97 2.57 -1.03
C PRO A 17 -5.30 3.11 -2.44
N ALA A 18 -5.49 2.22 -3.41
CA ALA A 18 -5.95 2.59 -4.74
C ALA A 18 -7.34 3.22 -4.68
N GLY A 19 -7.53 4.38 -5.31
CA GLY A 19 -8.83 5.04 -5.39
C GLY A 19 -9.40 5.57 -4.07
N GLY A 20 -8.61 5.58 -3.00
CA GLY A 20 -9.01 6.05 -1.66
C GLY A 20 -7.93 6.91 -1.00
N SER A 21 -8.24 7.42 0.19
CA SER A 21 -7.32 8.22 1.01
C SER A 21 -6.93 7.49 2.28
N THR A 22 -6.01 8.07 3.05
CA THR A 22 -5.56 7.52 4.33
C THR A 22 -6.62 7.55 5.44
N VAL A 23 -7.79 8.13 5.17
CA VAL A 23 -8.98 8.02 6.05
C VAL A 23 -9.39 6.55 6.24
N ALA A 24 -9.06 5.66 5.29
CA ALA A 24 -9.28 4.22 5.42
C ALA A 24 -8.61 3.60 6.68
N TYR A 25 -7.62 4.27 7.28
CA TYR A 25 -6.93 3.80 8.48
C TYR A 25 -7.50 4.37 9.79
N GLU A 26 -8.58 5.17 9.75
CA GLU A 26 -9.23 5.64 10.98
C GLU A 26 -9.69 4.52 11.91
N PRO A 27 -10.29 3.41 11.42
CA PRO A 27 -10.63 2.27 12.28
C PRO A 27 -9.39 1.67 12.95
N LEU A 28 -8.29 1.49 12.19
CA LEU A 28 -7.02 1.02 12.75
C LEU A 28 -6.48 1.95 13.84
N LEU A 29 -6.47 3.26 13.59
CA LEU A 29 -6.02 4.26 14.55
C LEU A 29 -6.81 4.23 15.88
N LYS A 30 -8.10 3.88 15.84
CA LYS A 30 -8.95 3.71 17.04
C LYS A 30 -8.61 2.46 17.84
N ARG A 31 -7.89 1.49 17.24
CA ARG A 31 -7.44 0.24 17.86
C ARG A 31 -6.01 0.27 18.38
N LEU A 32 -5.28 1.37 18.15
CA LEU A 32 -3.93 1.57 18.68
C LEU A 32 -3.96 2.29 20.04
N PRO A 33 -2.87 2.21 20.83
CA PRO A 33 -2.73 3.00 22.05
C PRO A 33 -3.03 4.49 21.81
N ALA A 34 -3.61 5.16 22.81
CA ALA A 34 -4.08 6.53 22.69
C ALA A 34 -2.98 7.50 22.21
N ASP A 35 -1.75 7.26 22.65
CA ASP A 35 -0.61 8.13 22.37
C ASP A 35 0.17 7.75 21.11
N THR A 36 -0.25 6.72 20.36
CA THR A 36 0.42 6.32 19.11
C THR A 36 0.20 7.37 18.02
N PRO A 37 1.26 8.04 17.54
CA PRO A 37 1.15 8.96 16.41
C PRO A 37 0.89 8.17 15.13
N MET A 38 0.11 8.75 14.22
CA MET A 38 -0.13 8.16 12.90
C MET A 38 -0.17 9.23 11.83
N PHE A 39 0.58 9.04 10.76
CA PHE A 39 0.67 9.97 9.64
C PHE A 39 0.29 9.25 8.34
N GLY A 40 -0.62 9.85 7.58
CA GLY A 40 -1.05 9.35 6.28
C GLY A 40 -0.28 9.99 5.14
N LEU A 41 0.20 9.18 4.21
CA LEU A 41 0.84 9.60 2.96
C LEU A 41 -0.14 9.43 1.81
N GLU A 42 -0.60 10.57 1.30
CA GLU A 42 -1.56 10.64 0.20
C GLU A 42 -0.88 10.49 -1.17
N ARG A 43 -1.71 10.32 -2.20
CA ARG A 43 -1.26 9.99 -3.55
C ARG A 43 -0.32 11.01 -4.17
N VAL A 44 0.77 10.50 -4.75
CA VAL A 44 1.63 11.21 -5.71
C VAL A 44 1.65 10.45 -7.04
N GLU A 45 2.10 11.10 -8.11
CA GLU A 45 2.13 10.50 -9.45
C GLU A 45 3.43 9.72 -9.72
N GLY A 46 3.37 8.84 -10.72
CA GLY A 46 4.51 8.11 -11.23
C GLY A 46 4.51 6.62 -10.87
N PRO A 47 5.50 5.85 -11.38
CA PRO A 47 5.72 4.46 -10.99
C PRO A 47 6.00 4.30 -9.49
N LEU A 48 5.77 3.10 -8.96
CA LEU A 48 5.86 2.80 -7.53
C LEU A 48 7.17 3.29 -6.89
N GLU A 49 8.30 3.04 -7.54
CA GLU A 49 9.64 3.39 -7.08
C GLU A 49 9.87 4.91 -7.09
N GLU A 50 9.30 5.63 -8.06
CA GLU A 50 9.36 7.10 -8.09
C GLU A 50 8.50 7.72 -6.99
N ARG A 51 7.35 7.12 -6.68
CA ARG A 51 6.55 7.55 -5.53
C ARG A 51 7.30 7.34 -4.23
N ALA A 52 8.01 6.22 -4.08
CA ALA A 52 8.84 5.96 -2.91
C ALA A 52 9.92 7.03 -2.73
N LYS A 53 10.54 7.50 -3.82
CA LYS A 53 11.54 8.59 -3.81
C LYS A 53 10.98 9.93 -3.37
N VAL A 54 9.67 10.15 -3.52
CA VAL A 54 8.98 11.33 -2.98
C VAL A 54 8.68 11.15 -1.49
N TYR A 55 8.24 9.97 -1.07
CA TYR A 55 7.85 9.73 0.33
C TYR A 55 9.04 9.61 1.29
N ALA A 56 10.09 8.87 0.92
CA ALA A 56 11.20 8.58 1.83
C ALA A 56 11.87 9.84 2.41
N PRO A 57 12.16 10.91 1.63
CA PRO A 57 12.70 12.16 2.18
C PRO A 57 11.76 12.85 3.18
N LEU A 58 10.44 12.82 2.93
CA LEU A 58 9.45 13.40 3.85
C LEU A 58 9.43 12.66 5.18
N LEU A 59 9.48 11.32 5.12
CA LEU A 59 9.56 10.46 6.30
C LEU A 59 10.84 10.72 7.10
N ARG A 60 12.00 10.86 6.43
CA ARG A 60 13.27 11.23 7.08
C ARG A 60 13.24 12.62 7.71
N GLN A 61 12.57 13.58 7.10
CA GLN A 61 12.38 14.90 7.71
C GLN A 61 11.55 14.81 9.00
N MET A 62 10.59 13.89 9.07
CA MET A 62 9.71 13.74 10.22
C MET A 62 10.29 12.86 11.34
N GLN A 63 11.10 11.85 11.00
CA GLN A 63 11.51 10.78 11.92
C GLN A 63 13.01 10.48 11.93
N GLY A 64 13.82 11.23 11.18
CA GLY A 64 15.28 11.07 11.14
C GLY A 64 15.70 9.70 10.59
N ASP A 65 16.55 8.98 11.33
CA ASP A 65 17.02 7.66 10.93
C ASP A 65 16.10 6.52 11.40
N GLY A 66 14.96 6.83 12.02
CA GLY A 66 13.98 5.85 12.49
C GLY A 66 13.77 5.88 14.01
N PRO A 67 13.15 4.84 14.59
CA PRO A 67 12.63 3.68 13.88
C PRO A 67 11.39 3.99 13.04
N TYR A 68 11.23 3.26 11.94
CA TYR A 68 10.08 3.32 11.04
C TYR A 68 9.15 2.12 11.20
N VAL A 69 7.85 2.41 11.32
CA VAL A 69 6.76 1.45 11.23
C VAL A 69 5.87 1.88 10.06
N LEU A 70 5.88 1.09 8.98
CA LEU A 70 5.29 1.44 7.69
C LEU A 70 4.17 0.47 7.36
N TYR A 71 2.96 0.95 7.15
CA TYR A 71 1.78 0.09 6.95
C TYR A 71 0.98 0.54 5.73
N GLY A 72 0.34 -0.40 5.05
CA GLY A 72 -0.64 -0.05 4.05
C GLY A 72 -1.54 -1.19 3.64
N TRP A 73 -2.75 -0.83 3.25
CA TRP A 73 -3.78 -1.72 2.73
C TRP A 73 -3.76 -1.71 1.22
N SER A 74 -3.86 -2.91 0.63
CA SER A 74 -3.91 -3.08 -0.82
C SER A 74 -2.70 -2.42 -1.48
N PHE A 75 -2.88 -1.52 -2.45
CA PHE A 75 -1.82 -0.71 -3.05
C PHE A 75 -0.93 0.04 -2.02
N GLY A 76 -1.51 0.48 -0.90
CA GLY A 76 -0.75 1.14 0.17
C GLY A 76 0.35 0.26 0.74
N GLY A 77 0.16 -1.06 0.79
CA GLY A 77 1.20 -1.97 1.27
C GLY A 77 2.37 -2.09 0.29
N ALA A 78 2.12 -2.02 -1.01
CA ALA A 78 3.19 -1.94 -2.01
C ALA A 78 3.99 -0.65 -1.88
N LEU A 79 3.33 0.48 -1.60
CA LEU A 79 4.01 1.74 -1.30
C LEU A 79 4.84 1.62 -0.02
N ALA A 80 4.28 1.05 1.04
CA ALA A 80 4.99 0.82 2.30
C ALA A 80 6.25 -0.01 2.09
N TYR A 81 6.17 -1.08 1.29
CA TYR A 81 7.29 -1.95 0.94
C TYR A 81 8.37 -1.21 0.13
N ALA A 82 7.97 -0.50 -0.93
CA ALA A 82 8.90 0.26 -1.77
C ALA A 82 9.65 1.34 -0.97
N VAL A 83 8.93 2.06 -0.10
CA VAL A 83 9.50 3.06 0.80
C VAL A 83 10.41 2.43 1.84
N ALA A 84 10.03 1.29 2.43
CA ALA A 84 10.85 0.56 3.38
C ALA A 84 12.19 0.18 2.78
N LYS A 85 12.16 -0.36 1.55
CA LYS A 85 13.36 -0.76 0.82
C LYS A 85 14.29 0.42 0.57
N GLN A 86 13.76 1.55 0.09
CA GLN A 86 14.56 2.75 -0.11
C GLN A 86 15.17 3.26 1.20
N LEU A 87 14.37 3.37 2.27
CA LEU A 87 14.85 3.81 3.58
C LEU A 87 15.95 2.89 4.13
N ARG A 88 15.80 1.56 3.98
CA ARG A 88 16.80 0.57 4.40
C ARG A 88 18.09 0.68 3.60
N GLN A 89 18.02 0.88 2.28
CA GLN A 89 19.19 1.13 1.44
C GLN A 89 19.95 2.39 1.87
N ASP A 90 19.23 3.40 2.35
CA ASP A 90 19.79 4.65 2.90
C ASP A 90 20.23 4.53 4.38
N GLY A 91 20.27 3.31 4.93
CA GLY A 91 20.76 3.03 6.29
C GLY A 91 19.78 3.33 7.43
N ALA A 92 18.51 3.60 7.13
CA ALA A 92 17.50 3.86 8.15
C ALA A 92 17.05 2.59 8.90
N ASP A 93 16.63 2.77 10.15
CA ASP A 93 16.08 1.74 11.02
C ASP A 93 14.60 1.50 10.69
N VAL A 94 14.31 0.66 9.71
CA VAL A 94 12.94 0.19 9.43
C VAL A 94 12.66 -1.06 10.25
N ARG A 95 11.73 -0.95 11.19
CA ARG A 95 11.41 -2.03 12.14
C ARG A 95 10.39 -2.99 11.58
N ILE A 96 9.33 -2.49 10.94
CA ILE A 96 8.21 -3.33 10.48
C ILE A 96 7.60 -2.73 9.22
N VAL A 97 7.33 -3.60 8.25
CA VAL A 97 6.40 -3.33 7.13
C VAL A 97 5.12 -4.14 7.33
N GLY A 98 3.97 -3.47 7.40
CA GLY A 98 2.66 -4.10 7.52
C GLY A 98 1.90 -4.06 6.20
N LEU A 99 1.69 -5.24 5.61
CA LEU A 99 0.89 -5.45 4.42
C LEU A 99 -0.52 -5.85 4.83
N ILE A 100 -1.49 -4.96 4.74
CA ILE A 100 -2.90 -5.27 5.02
C ILE A 100 -3.53 -5.75 3.71
N ASP A 101 -3.68 -7.06 3.57
CA ASP A 101 -4.17 -7.76 2.39
C ASP A 101 -3.59 -7.30 1.04
N THR A 102 -2.31 -6.90 1.04
CA THR A 102 -1.54 -6.70 -0.20
C THR A 102 -1.09 -8.07 -0.66
N VAL A 103 -1.94 -8.79 -1.37
CA VAL A 103 -1.67 -10.15 -1.88
C VAL A 103 -1.38 -10.08 -3.38
N MET A 104 -0.37 -10.79 -3.85
CA MET A 104 -0.11 -10.93 -5.28
C MET A 104 -1.15 -11.89 -5.92
N PRO A 105 -1.42 -11.77 -7.22
CA PRO A 105 -2.23 -12.77 -7.93
C PRO A 105 -1.72 -14.21 -7.68
N GLY A 106 -2.65 -15.15 -7.54
CA GLY A 106 -2.32 -16.56 -7.29
C GLY A 106 -1.59 -17.24 -8.45
N GLU A 107 -1.78 -16.70 -9.67
CA GLU A 107 -1.06 -17.08 -10.87
C GLU A 107 -0.46 -15.83 -11.52
N LYS A 108 0.77 -15.93 -12.02
CA LYS A 108 1.40 -14.82 -12.73
C LYS A 108 0.69 -14.60 -14.07
N VAL A 109 0.21 -13.38 -14.29
CA VAL A 109 -0.43 -12.97 -15.55
C VAL A 109 0.55 -12.11 -16.32
N GLU A 110 1.11 -12.66 -17.40
CA GLU A 110 1.99 -11.92 -18.30
C GLU A 110 1.17 -10.89 -19.11
N ASN A 111 1.70 -9.67 -19.26
CA ASN A 111 1.08 -8.60 -20.05
C ASN A 111 1.30 -8.81 -21.56
N THR A 112 0.86 -9.95 -22.08
CA THR A 112 0.85 -10.19 -23.53
C THR A 112 -0.23 -9.36 -24.22
N PRO A 113 -0.10 -9.03 -25.51
CA PRO A 113 -1.15 -8.33 -26.25
C PRO A 113 -2.52 -9.00 -26.15
N ASP A 114 -2.57 -10.35 -26.14
CA ASP A 114 -3.83 -11.09 -26.03
C ASP A 114 -4.45 -10.99 -24.64
N GLU A 115 -3.66 -11.03 -23.57
CA GLU A 115 -4.18 -10.79 -22.22
C GLU A 115 -4.64 -9.34 -22.06
N ILE A 116 -3.93 -8.36 -22.62
CA ILE A 116 -4.37 -6.96 -22.57
C ILE A 116 -5.72 -6.81 -23.29
N ARG A 117 -5.91 -7.44 -24.46
CA ARG A 117 -7.22 -7.47 -25.14
C ARG A 117 -8.29 -8.13 -24.27
N ALA A 118 -8.01 -9.31 -23.73
CA ALA A 118 -8.95 -10.04 -22.87
C ALA A 118 -9.34 -9.21 -21.63
N ARG A 119 -8.38 -8.55 -20.99
CA ARG A 119 -8.61 -7.64 -19.86
C ARG A 119 -9.56 -6.53 -20.27
N TRP A 120 -9.24 -5.76 -21.31
CA TRP A 120 -10.11 -4.67 -21.75
C TRP A 120 -11.51 -5.12 -22.18
N GLN A 121 -11.66 -6.33 -22.73
CA GLN A 121 -12.97 -6.93 -23.01
C GLN A 121 -13.76 -7.21 -21.73
N ARG A 122 -13.13 -7.74 -20.66
CA ARG A 122 -13.77 -7.93 -19.34
C ARG A 122 -14.24 -6.59 -18.77
N TYR A 123 -13.39 -5.57 -18.80
CA TYR A 123 -13.75 -4.23 -18.31
C TYR A 123 -14.85 -3.57 -19.15
N ALA A 124 -14.83 -3.70 -20.48
CA ALA A 124 -15.90 -3.22 -21.35
C ALA A 124 -17.24 -3.93 -21.06
N ALA A 125 -17.22 -5.25 -20.88
CA ALA A 125 -18.41 -6.03 -20.53
C ALA A 125 -18.98 -5.61 -19.17
N PHE A 126 -18.10 -5.38 -18.17
CA PHE A 126 -18.50 -4.86 -16.87
C PHE A 126 -19.11 -3.45 -16.99
N ALA A 127 -18.47 -2.54 -17.72
CA ALA A 127 -18.98 -1.18 -17.90
C ALA A 127 -20.36 -1.16 -18.59
N LYS A 128 -20.55 -2.02 -19.60
CA LYS A 128 -21.85 -2.22 -20.25
C LYS A 128 -22.90 -2.75 -19.28
N LYS A 129 -22.59 -3.78 -18.49
CA LYS A 129 -23.53 -4.37 -17.53
C LYS A 129 -23.90 -3.41 -16.40
N THR A 130 -22.92 -2.70 -15.84
CA THR A 130 -23.06 -1.91 -14.61
C THR A 130 -23.53 -0.49 -14.89
N TYR A 131 -23.06 0.13 -15.97
CA TYR A 131 -23.30 1.54 -16.28
C TYR A 131 -24.05 1.77 -17.59
N ASN A 132 -24.44 0.70 -18.29
CA ASN A 132 -25.03 0.77 -19.64
C ASN A 132 -24.12 1.54 -20.63
N LEU A 133 -22.80 1.49 -20.40
CA LEU A 133 -21.80 2.11 -21.26
C LEU A 133 -21.33 1.11 -22.31
N ASP A 134 -21.89 1.21 -23.52
CA ASP A 134 -21.57 0.35 -24.65
C ASP A 134 -20.82 1.15 -25.72
N ALA A 135 -19.50 1.26 -25.57
CA ALA A 135 -18.63 2.01 -26.47
C ALA A 135 -17.56 1.10 -27.08
N PRO A 136 -17.29 1.18 -28.40
CA PRO A 136 -16.24 0.38 -29.02
C PRO A 136 -14.86 0.85 -28.53
N LEU A 137 -14.08 -0.07 -27.97
CA LEU A 137 -12.71 0.19 -27.53
C LEU A 137 -11.69 -0.22 -28.62
N PRO A 138 -10.58 0.51 -28.78
CA PRO A 138 -9.55 0.21 -29.77
C PRO A 138 -8.60 -0.88 -29.24
N TYR A 139 -9.09 -2.11 -29.10
CA TYR A 139 -8.36 -3.20 -28.45
C TYR A 139 -6.94 -3.42 -28.99
N ASP A 140 -6.73 -3.29 -30.30
CA ASP A 140 -5.40 -3.45 -30.90
C ASP A 140 -4.44 -2.32 -30.52
N LYS A 141 -4.93 -1.08 -30.36
CA LYS A 141 -4.10 0.04 -29.88
C LYS A 141 -3.76 -0.13 -28.40
N LEU A 142 -4.74 -0.56 -27.59
CA LEU A 142 -4.53 -0.84 -26.17
C LEU A 142 -3.51 -1.97 -25.98
N ALA A 143 -3.61 -3.03 -26.78
CA ALA A 143 -2.70 -4.17 -26.74
C ALA A 143 -1.28 -3.86 -27.24
N ALA A 144 -1.13 -2.82 -28.05
CA ALA A 144 0.16 -2.35 -28.55
C ALA A 144 0.83 -1.30 -27.63
N ALA A 145 0.10 -0.81 -26.62
CA ALA A 145 0.63 0.16 -25.67
C ALA A 145 1.74 -0.47 -24.81
N GLY A 146 2.80 0.29 -24.53
CA GLY A 146 3.97 -0.17 -23.77
C GLY A 146 3.77 -0.17 -22.26
N SER A 147 2.70 0.43 -21.74
CA SER A 147 2.41 0.51 -20.29
C SER A 147 0.93 0.66 -19.98
N ASP A 148 0.54 0.40 -18.73
CA ASP A 148 -0.81 0.65 -18.22
C ASP A 148 -1.16 2.16 -18.30
N GLU A 149 -0.19 3.06 -18.12
CA GLU A 149 -0.33 4.51 -18.32
C GLU A 149 -0.69 4.89 -19.75
N GLU A 150 -0.02 4.29 -20.74
CA GLU A 150 -0.31 4.55 -22.15
C GLU A 150 -1.69 4.01 -22.54
N GLN A 151 -2.09 2.83 -22.04
CA GLN A 151 -3.44 2.27 -22.25
C GLN A 151 -4.52 3.23 -21.74
N ILE A 152 -4.35 3.74 -20.52
CA ILE A 152 -5.27 4.71 -19.94
C ILE A 152 -5.26 6.03 -20.72
N GLY A 153 -4.10 6.51 -21.16
CA GLY A 153 -3.98 7.70 -22.01
C GLY A 153 -4.82 7.58 -23.30
N ILE A 154 -4.75 6.44 -23.98
CA ILE A 154 -5.56 6.13 -25.17
C ILE A 154 -7.05 6.26 -24.88
N LEU A 155 -7.53 5.71 -23.76
CA LEU A 155 -8.94 5.79 -23.38
C LEU A 155 -9.39 7.21 -23.03
N MET A 156 -8.54 7.96 -22.32
CA MET A 156 -8.83 9.34 -21.98
C MET A 156 -8.95 10.22 -23.23
N ASP A 157 -8.09 10.00 -24.23
CA ASP A 157 -8.17 10.73 -25.49
C ASP A 157 -9.42 10.36 -26.30
N LEU A 158 -9.84 9.09 -26.28
CA LEU A 158 -11.10 8.68 -26.89
C LEU A 158 -12.32 9.30 -26.21
N LEU A 159 -12.34 9.35 -24.87
CA LEU A 159 -13.41 9.98 -24.11
C LEU A 159 -13.56 11.45 -24.50
N LYS A 160 -12.45 12.20 -24.60
CA LYS A 160 -12.45 13.60 -25.06
C LYS A 160 -13.05 13.75 -26.46
N LEU A 161 -12.72 12.83 -27.38
CA LEU A 161 -13.20 12.87 -28.76
C LEU A 161 -14.69 12.51 -28.90
N SER A 162 -15.24 11.71 -27.98
CA SER A 162 -16.64 11.26 -28.02
C SER A 162 -17.68 12.35 -27.71
N GLY A 163 -17.25 13.47 -27.14
CA GLY A 163 -18.15 14.53 -26.66
C GLY A 163 -18.96 14.15 -25.40
N THR A 164 -18.73 12.97 -24.83
CA THR A 164 -19.40 12.53 -23.58
C THR A 164 -18.96 13.41 -22.42
N THR A 165 -19.92 14.06 -21.75
CA THR A 165 -19.63 14.90 -20.59
C THR A 165 -19.64 14.04 -19.33
N ILE A 166 -18.47 13.53 -18.95
CA ILE A 166 -18.26 12.87 -17.65
C ILE A 166 -17.58 13.88 -16.73
N PRO A 167 -18.03 14.07 -15.48
CA PRO A 167 -17.36 14.96 -14.53
C PRO A 167 -15.87 14.61 -14.38
N SER A 168 -15.00 15.62 -14.51
CA SER A 168 -13.54 15.42 -14.50
C SER A 168 -13.02 14.70 -13.25
N GLY A 169 -13.65 14.93 -12.09
CA GLY A 169 -13.30 14.23 -10.86
C GLY A 169 -13.58 12.72 -10.91
N ILE A 170 -14.63 12.29 -11.61
CA ILE A 170 -14.95 10.86 -11.80
C ILE A 170 -13.93 10.24 -12.75
N ILE A 171 -13.62 10.92 -13.86
CA ILE A 171 -12.60 10.45 -14.81
C ILE A 171 -11.27 10.26 -14.10
N GLU A 172 -10.83 11.25 -13.34
CA GLU A 172 -9.55 11.23 -12.64
C GLU A 172 -9.51 10.16 -11.55
N HIS A 173 -10.60 9.98 -10.81
CA HIS A 173 -10.72 8.90 -9.84
C HIS A 173 -10.58 7.52 -10.48
N GLN A 174 -11.23 7.28 -11.62
CA GLN A 174 -11.15 5.99 -12.32
C GLN A 174 -9.74 5.77 -12.92
N ARG A 175 -9.14 6.82 -13.48
CA ARG A 175 -7.77 6.80 -14.01
C ARG A 175 -6.76 6.37 -12.95
N THR A 176 -6.80 7.04 -11.80
CA THR A 176 -5.85 6.81 -10.72
C THR A 176 -6.08 5.47 -10.04
N SER A 177 -7.34 5.07 -9.83
CA SER A 177 -7.70 3.75 -9.30
C SER A 177 -7.19 2.60 -10.18
N TRP A 178 -7.30 2.73 -11.51
CA TRP A 178 -6.76 1.73 -12.43
C TRP A 178 -5.26 1.55 -12.27
N LEU A 179 -4.49 2.64 -12.37
CA LEU A 179 -3.03 2.60 -12.34
C LEU A 179 -2.53 2.04 -11.00
N ASP A 180 -3.15 2.48 -9.90
CA ASP A 180 -2.77 2.04 -8.56
C ASP A 180 -3.12 0.55 -8.33
N ASN A 181 -4.26 0.05 -8.84
CA ASN A 181 -4.61 -1.37 -8.77
C ASN A 181 -3.71 -2.26 -9.64
N ARG A 182 -3.23 -1.73 -10.77
CA ARG A 182 -2.33 -2.44 -11.68
C ARG A 182 -0.89 -2.50 -11.18
N ALA A 183 -0.50 -1.65 -10.24
CA ALA A 183 0.88 -1.60 -9.74
C ALA A 183 1.34 -2.93 -9.12
N VAL A 184 0.58 -3.49 -8.16
CA VAL A 184 0.95 -4.76 -7.49
C VAL A 184 1.19 -5.91 -8.47
N PRO A 185 0.28 -6.23 -9.41
CA PRO A 185 0.51 -7.32 -10.36
C PRO A 185 1.53 -7.01 -11.46
N SER A 186 1.86 -5.74 -11.71
CA SER A 186 2.83 -5.32 -12.73
C SER A 186 4.24 -5.10 -12.18
N THR A 187 4.43 -5.05 -10.86
CA THR A 187 5.72 -4.80 -10.22
C THR A 187 6.43 -6.11 -9.86
N ASP A 188 7.70 -6.21 -10.25
CA ASP A 188 8.62 -7.22 -9.74
C ASP A 188 9.31 -6.68 -8.47
N PHE A 189 8.84 -7.14 -7.30
CA PHE A 189 9.34 -6.63 -6.02
C PHE A 189 10.72 -7.22 -5.71
N GLU A 190 11.73 -6.36 -5.71
CA GLU A 190 13.07 -6.74 -5.24
C GLU A 190 13.06 -7.22 -3.77
N THR A 191 14.05 -8.06 -3.44
CA THR A 191 14.14 -8.69 -2.12
C THR A 191 14.32 -7.70 -0.98
N TYR A 192 13.71 -7.99 0.17
CA TYR A 192 13.78 -7.22 1.41
C TYR A 192 14.16 -8.12 2.60
N ASP A 193 15.10 -7.63 3.40
CA ASP A 193 15.70 -8.37 4.53
C ASP A 193 15.12 -8.00 5.91
N GLY A 194 14.24 -6.98 5.97
CA GLY A 194 13.59 -6.56 7.21
C GLY A 194 12.31 -7.34 7.51
N ASP A 195 11.75 -7.08 8.68
CA ASP A 195 10.54 -7.76 9.15
C ASP A 195 9.29 -7.24 8.40
N VAL A 196 8.51 -8.17 7.87
CA VAL A 196 7.24 -7.91 7.20
C VAL A 196 6.15 -8.76 7.81
N VAL A 197 4.98 -8.17 8.07
CA VAL A 197 3.77 -8.89 8.44
C VAL A 197 2.71 -8.71 7.37
N LEU A 198 2.19 -9.82 6.85
CA LEU A 198 1.05 -9.86 5.95
C LEU A 198 -0.21 -10.23 6.73
N TYR A 199 -1.16 -9.29 6.82
CA TYR A 199 -2.52 -9.57 7.30
C TYR A 199 -3.37 -10.04 6.13
N MET A 200 -3.60 -11.35 6.03
CA MET A 200 -4.16 -11.96 4.84
C MET A 200 -5.65 -12.27 5.01
N ALA A 201 -6.49 -11.60 4.24
CA ALA A 201 -7.92 -11.91 4.12
C ALA A 201 -8.12 -13.25 3.39
N ASN A 202 -9.33 -13.80 3.47
CA ASN A 202 -9.66 -15.08 2.85
C ASN A 202 -9.78 -14.99 1.32
N THR A 203 -10.39 -13.92 0.81
CA THR A 203 -10.77 -13.80 -0.60
C THR A 203 -10.91 -12.36 -1.06
N TYR A 204 -10.85 -12.17 -2.38
CA TYR A 204 -11.36 -10.97 -3.04
C TYR A 204 -12.86 -11.10 -3.33
N LEU A 205 -13.53 -9.98 -3.60
CA LEU A 205 -14.94 -9.97 -4.01
C LEU A 205 -15.12 -10.54 -5.42
N ASP A 206 -16.27 -11.16 -5.68
CA ASP A 206 -16.58 -11.80 -6.97
C ASP A 206 -16.46 -10.83 -8.16
N ASP A 207 -16.89 -9.57 -8.01
CA ASP A 207 -16.78 -8.57 -9.08
C ASP A 207 -15.31 -8.20 -9.37
N GLN A 208 -14.45 -8.17 -8.34
CA GLN A 208 -13.01 -7.93 -8.55
C GLN A 208 -12.37 -9.13 -9.25
N ILE A 209 -12.73 -10.35 -8.85
CA ILE A 209 -12.27 -11.57 -9.49
C ILE A 209 -12.79 -11.68 -10.93
N ALA A 210 -14.00 -11.20 -11.23
CA ALA A 210 -14.52 -11.19 -12.59
C ALA A 210 -13.71 -10.28 -13.52
N LEU A 211 -13.18 -9.17 -12.99
CA LEU A 211 -12.32 -8.23 -13.72
C LEU A 211 -10.88 -8.75 -13.83
N GLU A 212 -10.35 -9.31 -12.75
CA GLU A 212 -8.98 -9.83 -12.65
C GLU A 212 -8.98 -11.27 -12.09
N PRO A 213 -9.22 -12.28 -12.95
CA PRO A 213 -9.42 -13.67 -12.51
C PRO A 213 -8.26 -14.30 -11.73
N ALA A 214 -7.03 -13.80 -11.91
CA ALA A 214 -5.86 -14.31 -11.21
C ALA A 214 -5.87 -14.02 -9.70
N PHE A 215 -6.74 -13.13 -9.22
CA PHE A 215 -6.98 -12.92 -7.79
C PHE A 215 -7.96 -13.93 -7.16
N ARG A 216 -8.52 -14.86 -7.94
CA ARG A 216 -9.38 -15.93 -7.43
C ARG A 216 -8.64 -16.85 -6.47
N THR A 217 -7.40 -17.17 -6.80
CA THR A 217 -6.53 -18.03 -6.00
C THR A 217 -5.51 -17.17 -5.27
N ARG A 218 -5.06 -17.66 -4.12
CA ARG A 218 -4.07 -16.98 -3.29
C ARG A 218 -3.00 -17.99 -2.89
N ARG A 219 -1.74 -17.63 -3.06
CA ARG A 219 -0.61 -18.45 -2.56
C ARG A 219 -0.58 -18.38 -1.03
N PRO A 220 -0.15 -19.44 -0.31
CA PRO A 220 -0.12 -19.44 1.15
C PRO A 220 0.70 -18.31 1.77
N ASP A 221 1.71 -17.81 1.05
CA ASP A 221 2.60 -16.71 1.42
C ASP A 221 2.12 -15.34 0.90
N GLY A 222 0.91 -15.26 0.36
CA GLY A 222 0.39 -14.08 -0.35
C GLY A 222 1.20 -13.70 -1.59
N GLY A 223 2.11 -14.57 -2.04
CA GLY A 223 3.06 -14.34 -3.12
C GLY A 223 4.32 -13.58 -2.75
N TRP A 224 4.54 -13.26 -1.48
CA TRP A 224 5.68 -12.48 -1.02
C TRP A 224 6.91 -13.31 -0.65
N GLY A 225 6.81 -14.64 -0.56
CA GLY A 225 7.86 -15.48 0.01
C GLY A 225 9.19 -15.45 -0.75
N GLU A 226 9.18 -15.12 -2.05
CA GLU A 226 10.41 -14.92 -2.83
C GLU A 226 11.05 -13.55 -2.58
N ALA A 227 10.24 -12.52 -2.35
CA ALA A 227 10.71 -11.15 -2.12
C ALA A 227 11.06 -10.88 -0.65
N VAL A 228 10.47 -11.61 0.30
CA VAL A 228 10.56 -11.28 1.74
C VAL A 228 11.22 -12.41 2.52
N GLN A 229 12.37 -12.11 3.10
CA GLN A 229 13.12 -13.10 3.90
C GLN A 229 12.46 -13.37 5.26
N ASN A 230 11.95 -12.32 5.91
CA ASN A 230 11.34 -12.38 7.25
C ASN A 230 9.84 -12.06 7.17
N LEU A 231 9.07 -13.01 6.63
CA LEU A 231 7.62 -12.87 6.44
C LEU A 231 6.83 -13.56 7.56
N GLU A 232 6.07 -12.78 8.32
CA GLU A 232 5.00 -13.25 9.20
C GLU A 232 3.64 -13.15 8.50
N ILE A 233 2.76 -14.12 8.71
CA ILE A 233 1.42 -14.14 8.10
C ILE A 233 0.37 -14.27 9.20
N VAL A 234 -0.56 -13.32 9.22
CA VAL A 234 -1.70 -13.26 10.14
C VAL A 234 -2.98 -13.34 9.32
N HIS A 235 -3.62 -14.51 9.29
CA HIS A 235 -4.90 -14.67 8.60
C HIS A 235 -6.03 -13.90 9.30
N VAL A 236 -6.86 -13.19 8.54
CA VAL A 236 -8.04 -12.47 9.03
C VAL A 236 -9.27 -13.02 8.30
N ASP A 237 -10.26 -13.46 9.08
CA ASP A 237 -11.45 -14.15 8.56
C ASP A 237 -12.46 -13.16 7.97
N CYS A 238 -12.12 -12.58 6.81
CA CYS A 238 -12.90 -11.57 6.09
C CYS A 238 -12.53 -11.56 4.60
N ASP A 239 -13.17 -10.68 3.82
CA ASP A 239 -12.72 -10.36 2.47
C ASP A 239 -11.74 -9.15 2.43
N HIS A 240 -11.16 -8.90 1.25
CA HIS A 240 -10.19 -7.83 0.99
C HIS A 240 -10.70 -6.42 1.36
N ILE A 241 -11.99 -6.15 1.18
CA ILE A 241 -12.58 -4.83 1.45
C ILE A 241 -12.87 -4.67 2.94
N GLN A 242 -13.37 -5.73 3.57
CA GLN A 242 -13.74 -5.74 4.98
C GLN A 242 -12.55 -5.63 5.94
N ILE A 243 -11.34 -6.04 5.54
CA ILE A 243 -10.19 -6.17 6.46
C ILE A 243 -9.80 -4.85 7.15
N VAL A 244 -10.07 -3.71 6.52
CA VAL A 244 -9.77 -2.38 7.08
C VAL A 244 -10.87 -1.82 7.97
N ASP A 245 -12.03 -2.49 8.03
CA ASP A 245 -13.19 -2.07 8.79
C ASP A 245 -13.40 -2.92 10.05
N GLU A 246 -14.25 -2.42 10.94
CA GLU A 246 -14.71 -3.16 12.11
C GLU A 246 -15.62 -4.33 11.71
N PRO A 247 -15.55 -5.49 12.38
CA PRO A 247 -14.68 -5.79 13.53
C PRO A 247 -13.28 -6.28 13.15
N TYR A 248 -13.01 -6.53 11.87
CA TYR A 248 -11.84 -7.29 11.40
C TYR A 248 -10.51 -6.56 11.66
N ILE A 249 -10.50 -5.24 11.49
CA ILE A 249 -9.34 -4.38 11.76
C ILE A 249 -8.86 -4.46 13.23
N THR A 250 -9.71 -4.92 14.16
CA THR A 250 -9.33 -5.15 15.56
C THR A 250 -8.17 -6.14 15.67
N LYS A 251 -8.11 -7.17 14.81
CA LYS A 251 -7.01 -8.15 14.81
C LYS A 251 -5.69 -7.51 14.39
N VAL A 252 -5.72 -6.67 13.36
CA VAL A 252 -4.57 -5.89 12.87
C VAL A 252 -4.10 -4.92 13.97
N GLY A 253 -5.02 -4.17 14.57
CA GLY A 253 -4.71 -3.21 15.63
C GLY A 253 -4.11 -3.87 16.87
N ALA A 254 -4.61 -5.04 17.28
CA ALA A 254 -4.10 -5.77 18.44
C ALA A 254 -2.66 -6.29 18.20
N ASP A 255 -2.36 -6.77 17.00
CA ASP A 255 -1.03 -7.24 16.64
C ASP A 255 -0.02 -6.08 16.52
N LEU A 256 -0.37 -5.03 15.77
CA LEU A 256 0.44 -3.81 15.67
C LEU A 256 0.72 -3.18 17.05
N SER A 257 -0.27 -3.15 17.95
CA SER A 257 -0.08 -2.64 19.31
C SER A 257 0.98 -3.43 20.10
N LYS A 258 0.99 -4.77 19.99
CA LYS A 258 2.02 -5.61 20.63
C LYS A 258 3.40 -5.31 20.05
N LYS A 259 3.49 -5.17 18.73
CA LYS A 259 4.74 -4.87 18.03
C LYS A 259 5.29 -3.49 18.39
N LEU A 260 4.43 -2.47 18.50
CA LEU A 260 4.81 -1.14 18.98
C LEU A 260 5.36 -1.18 20.40
N ALA A 261 4.74 -1.93 21.30
CA ALA A 261 5.22 -2.11 22.67
C ALA A 261 6.61 -2.79 22.71
N ALA A 262 6.84 -3.80 21.86
CA ALA A 262 8.14 -4.45 21.74
C ALA A 262 9.22 -3.49 21.24
N ILE A 263 8.92 -2.68 20.21
CA ILE A 263 9.84 -1.66 19.70
C ILE A 263 10.19 -0.65 20.79
N ALA A 264 9.20 -0.13 21.52
CA ALA A 264 9.43 0.82 22.61
C ALA A 264 10.31 0.22 23.73
N GLY A 265 10.13 -1.06 24.05
CA GLY A 265 10.96 -1.78 25.02
C GLY A 265 12.44 -1.87 24.62
N THR A 266 12.75 -1.88 23.32
CA THR A 266 14.14 -1.88 22.82
C THR A 266 14.81 -0.50 22.84
N GLN A 267 14.08 0.58 23.17
CA GLN A 267 14.59 1.97 23.13
C GLN A 267 15.00 2.56 24.51
N SER A 268 14.89 1.82 25.62
CA SER A 268 15.29 2.34 26.95
C SER A 268 16.82 2.61 27.09
N PRO A 269 17.24 3.57 27.94
CA PRO A 269 18.02 4.73 27.49
C PRO A 269 19.55 4.57 27.55
N ARG A 270 20.22 5.39 26.73
CA ARG A 270 21.66 5.70 26.81
C ARG A 270 21.99 6.18 28.23
N PRO A 271 23.05 5.67 28.89
CA PRO A 271 23.39 6.09 30.25
C PRO A 271 23.64 7.61 30.29
N GLU A 272 23.10 8.28 31.31
CA GLU A 272 23.39 9.69 31.57
C GLU A 272 24.91 9.92 31.58
N PRO A 273 25.42 11.02 30.99
CA PRO A 273 26.81 11.38 31.18
C PRO A 273 27.01 11.59 32.68
N ALA A 274 27.90 10.80 33.27
CA ALA A 274 28.21 10.84 34.69
C ALA A 274 28.40 12.29 35.13
N GLY A 275 27.49 12.76 36.00
CA GLY A 275 27.52 14.11 36.54
C GLY A 275 28.93 14.43 37.04
N SER A 276 29.45 15.57 36.59
CA SER A 276 30.72 16.12 37.03
C SER A 276 30.67 16.33 38.55
N ARG A 277 31.19 15.34 39.29
CA ARG A 277 31.50 15.52 40.70
C ARG A 277 32.77 16.36 40.82
N SER A 278 32.60 17.48 41.50
CA SER A 278 33.54 18.15 42.41
C SER A 278 34.83 18.73 41.85
N ALA A 279 34.96 20.05 42.01
CA ALA A 279 36.08 20.66 42.70
C ALA A 279 35.61 21.95 43.40
N GLU A 280 35.04 21.81 44.60
CA GLU A 280 35.26 22.80 45.65
C GLU A 280 36.57 22.39 46.33
N SER A 281 37.54 23.29 46.32
CA SER A 281 38.71 23.24 47.19
C SER A 281 39.13 24.68 47.50
N GLU A 282 38.93 25.03 48.77
CA GLU A 282 39.65 25.99 49.62
C GLU A 282 39.96 27.41 49.12
#